data_AF-A0A1H7ZF90-F1
#
_entry.id   AF-A0A1H7ZF90-F1
#
_cell.length_a   1.000
_cell.length_b   1.000
_cell.length_c   1.000
_cell.angle_alpha   90.00
_cell.angle_beta   90.00
_cell.angle_gamma   90.00
#
_symmetry.space_group_name_H-M   'P 1'
#
loop_
_entity.id
_entity.type
_entity.pdbx_description
1 polymer ?
#
loop_
_entity_poly.entity_id
_entity_poly.type
_entity_poly.pdbx_seq_one_letter_code
_entity_poly.pdbx_strand_id
1 'polypeptide(L)'
;MHAYYRYGHPYGAYRAPTTPDPSDVTQFKYSANQFMVPTLEMYHLLTQLSQSADLAKNIKEAASKSEHSKAVSLIQAAGVKSPFGLTYSPEGLILTFNPADQSACFSIRMSLCW
;
A
#
# COMPACT_ATOMS: atom_id res chain seq x y z
N MET A 1 -8.32 -66.71 17.38
CA MET A 1 -9.14 -65.64 16.79
C MET A 1 -8.46 -64.31 17.09
N HIS A 2 -7.86 -63.65 16.10
CA HIS A 2 -7.18 -62.36 16.30
C HIS A 2 -8.10 -61.24 15.79
N ALA A 3 -8.45 -60.31 16.68
CA ALA A 3 -9.29 -59.15 16.36
C ALA A 3 -8.43 -58.06 15.70
N TYR A 4 -8.73 -57.74 14.45
CA TYR A 4 -8.14 -56.59 13.77
C TYR A 4 -8.84 -55.31 14.22
N TYR A 5 -8.14 -54.46 14.98
CA TYR A 5 -8.58 -53.10 15.26
C TYR A 5 -8.38 -52.24 14.01
N ARG A 6 -9.49 -51.85 13.38
CA ARG A 6 -9.54 -50.94 12.24
C ARG A 6 -9.37 -49.50 12.73
N TYR A 7 -8.16 -48.97 12.60
CA TYR A 7 -7.89 -47.54 12.81
C TYR A 7 -8.64 -46.72 11.74
N GLY A 8 -9.79 -46.16 12.11
CA GLY A 8 -10.48 -45.15 11.31
C GLY A 8 -9.89 -43.77 11.62
N HIS A 9 -9.09 -43.22 10.70
CA HIS A 9 -8.68 -41.82 10.78
C HIS A 9 -9.91 -40.92 10.53
N PRO A 10 -10.25 -40.01 11.46
CA PRO A 10 -11.33 -39.06 11.22
C PRO A 10 -10.84 -38.05 10.19
N TYR A 11 -11.47 -38.07 9.02
CA TYR A 11 -11.35 -36.99 8.05
C TYR A 11 -11.86 -35.72 8.71
N GLY A 12 -10.92 -34.87 9.18
CA GLY A 12 -11.23 -33.52 9.63
C GLY A 12 -11.90 -32.79 8.48
N ALA A 13 -13.17 -32.45 8.65
CA ALA A 13 -13.89 -31.59 7.72
C ALA A 13 -13.14 -30.26 7.63
N TYR A 14 -12.46 -30.04 6.51
CA TYR A 14 -11.98 -28.72 6.13
C TYR A 14 -13.22 -27.82 6.05
N ARG A 15 -13.48 -27.04 7.11
CA ARG A 15 -14.44 -25.94 7.04
C ARG A 15 -13.84 -24.96 6.05
N ALA A 16 -14.44 -24.87 4.85
CA ALA A 16 -14.17 -23.78 3.94
C ALA A 16 -14.35 -22.46 4.72
N PRO A 17 -13.45 -21.47 4.59
CA PRO A 17 -13.66 -20.17 5.19
C PRO A 17 -15.03 -19.66 4.77
N THR A 18 -15.89 -19.33 5.73
CA THR A 18 -17.13 -18.62 5.46
C THR A 18 -16.78 -17.35 4.72
N THR A 19 -17.16 -17.28 3.45
CA THR A 19 -17.08 -16.05 2.66
C THR A 19 -17.91 -14.97 3.37
N PRO A 20 -17.39 -13.73 3.48
CA PRO A 20 -18.14 -12.62 4.07
C PRO A 20 -19.52 -12.46 3.40
N ASP A 21 -20.54 -12.11 4.19
CA ASP A 21 -21.87 -11.79 3.66
C ASP A 21 -21.76 -10.57 2.72
N PRO A 22 -22.13 -10.69 1.43
CA PRO A 22 -22.01 -9.58 0.48
C PRO A 22 -22.91 -8.37 0.81
N SER A 23 -23.91 -8.54 1.68
CA SER A 23 -24.73 -7.42 2.17
C SER A 23 -24.04 -6.59 3.26
N ASP A 24 -23.05 -7.16 3.95
CA ASP A 24 -22.22 -6.44 4.91
C ASP A 24 -21.12 -5.65 4.20
N VAL A 25 -21.41 -4.38 3.97
CA VAL A 25 -20.49 -3.44 3.31
C VAL A 25 -19.59 -2.68 4.31
N THR A 26 -19.62 -3.03 5.60
CA THR A 26 -18.95 -2.25 6.66
C THR A 26 -17.45 -2.13 6.40
N GLN A 27 -16.78 -3.26 6.17
CA GLN A 27 -15.35 -3.31 5.89
C GLN A 27 -15.00 -2.56 4.60
N PHE A 28 -15.83 -2.70 3.56
CA PHE A 28 -15.61 -2.04 2.27
C PHE A 28 -15.68 -0.52 2.39
N LYS A 29 -16.69 -0.01 3.10
CA LYS A 29 -16.82 1.44 3.41
C LYS A 29 -15.67 1.94 4.29
N TYR A 30 -15.24 1.14 5.26
CA TYR A 30 -14.11 1.50 6.12
C TYR A 30 -12.82 1.64 5.32
N SER A 31 -12.49 0.65 4.48
CA SER A 31 -11.35 0.71 3.55
C SER A 31 -11.41 1.95 2.66
N ALA A 32 -12.58 2.25 2.07
CA ALA A 32 -12.76 3.43 1.23
C ALA A 32 -12.52 4.74 1.98
N ASN A 33 -13.02 4.86 3.22
CA ASN A 33 -12.80 6.05 4.05
C ASN A 33 -11.31 6.27 4.37
N GLN A 34 -10.59 5.20 4.71
CA GLN A 34 -9.15 5.29 5.00
C GLN A 34 -8.31 5.59 3.74
N PHE A 35 -8.82 5.25 2.55
CA PHE A 35 -8.19 5.52 1.26
C PHE A 35 -8.16 7.01 0.88
N MET A 36 -9.12 7.80 1.38
CA MET A 36 -9.37 9.16 0.92
C MET A 36 -8.19 10.11 1.17
N VAL A 37 -7.62 10.09 2.37
CA VAL A 37 -6.52 11.01 2.75
C VAL A 37 -5.26 10.75 1.91
N PRO A 38 -4.73 9.52 1.81
CA PRO A 38 -3.60 9.22 0.92
C PRO A 38 -3.86 9.59 -0.54
N THR A 39 -5.10 9.45 -1.03
CA THR A 39 -5.46 9.82 -2.41
C THR A 39 -5.36 11.32 -2.64
N LEU A 40 -5.85 12.13 -1.71
CA LEU A 40 -5.77 13.59 -1.79
C LEU A 40 -4.31 14.06 -1.71
N GLU A 41 -3.51 13.47 -0.81
CA GLU A 41 -2.08 13.76 -0.73
C GLU A 41 -1.33 13.40 -2.01
N MET A 42 -1.65 12.25 -2.62
CA MET A 42 -1.09 11.86 -3.91
C MET A 42 -1.46 12.86 -5.01
N TYR A 43 -2.72 13.31 -5.07
CA TYR A 43 -3.16 14.34 -6.01
C TYR A 43 -2.39 15.66 -5.83
N HIS A 44 -2.21 16.10 -4.58
CA HIS A 44 -1.44 17.30 -4.27
C HIS A 44 0.04 17.15 -4.65
N LEU A 45 0.67 16.01 -4.34
CA LEU A 45 2.05 15.72 -4.75
C LEU A 45 2.21 15.78 -6.26
N LEU A 46 1.33 15.11 -7.01
CA LEU A 46 1.35 15.12 -8.48
C LEU A 46 1.19 16.53 -9.04
N THR A 47 0.30 17.32 -8.45
CA THR A 47 0.10 18.73 -8.83
C THR A 47 1.39 19.52 -8.64
N GLN A 48 2.03 19.42 -7.46
CA GLN A 48 3.29 20.12 -7.19
C GLN A 48 4.43 19.65 -8.10
N LEU A 49 4.56 18.34 -8.35
CA LEU A 49 5.57 17.80 -9.27
C LEU A 49 5.37 18.29 -10.70
N SER A 50 4.11 18.46 -11.15
CA SER A 50 3.79 18.96 -12.49
C SER A 50 4.05 20.46 -12.67
N GLN A 51 4.06 21.23 -11.57
CA GLN A 51 4.14 22.69 -11.59
C GLN A 51 5.49 23.24 -11.09
N SER A 52 6.21 22.49 -10.27
CA SER A 52 7.48 22.89 -9.65
C SER A 52 8.64 22.08 -10.21
N ALA A 53 9.36 22.66 -11.17
CA ALA A 53 10.57 22.08 -11.73
C ALA A 53 11.64 21.82 -10.65
N ASP A 54 11.75 22.70 -9.66
CA ASP A 54 12.73 22.58 -8.57
C ASP A 54 12.43 21.37 -7.68
N LEU A 55 11.17 21.16 -7.30
CA LEU A 55 10.77 20.00 -6.50
C LEU A 55 11.07 18.70 -7.26
N ALA A 56 10.65 18.62 -8.52
CA ALA A 56 10.88 17.45 -9.36
C ALA A 56 12.38 17.15 -9.53
N LYS A 57 13.19 18.18 -9.79
CA LYS A 57 14.65 18.07 -9.90
C LYS A 57 15.29 17.59 -8.60
N ASN A 58 14.92 18.18 -7.46
CA ASN A 58 15.48 17.81 -6.17
C ASN A 58 15.17 16.35 -5.79
N ILE A 59 13.96 15.88 -6.08
CA ILE A 59 13.57 14.48 -5.86
C ILE A 59 14.36 13.55 -6.79
N LYS A 60 14.42 13.86 -8.09
CA LYS A 60 15.19 13.07 -9.07
C LYS A 60 16.67 13.00 -8.69
N GLU A 61 17.25 14.11 -8.25
CA GLU A 61 18.65 14.18 -7.83
C GLU A 61 18.90 13.35 -6.57
N ALA A 62 18.05 13.48 -5.54
CA ALA A 62 18.14 12.68 -4.32
C ALA A 62 18.02 11.18 -4.63
N ALA A 63 17.07 10.77 -5.46
CA ALA A 63 16.90 9.39 -5.90
C ALA A 63 18.12 8.88 -6.68
N SER A 64 18.64 9.67 -7.62
CA SER A 64 19.83 9.32 -8.43
C SER A 64 21.09 9.15 -7.57
N LYS A 65 21.19 9.89 -6.46
CA LYS A 65 22.29 9.79 -5.49
C LYS A 65 22.04 8.75 -4.39
N SER A 66 20.93 8.00 -4.46
CA SER A 66 20.50 7.05 -3.43
C SER A 66 20.29 7.68 -2.04
N GLU A 67 19.99 8.98 -1.98
CA GLU A 67 19.73 9.74 -0.74
C GLU A 67 18.29 9.52 -0.25
N HIS A 68 17.97 8.30 0.17
CA HIS A 68 16.59 7.87 0.49
C HIS A 68 15.87 8.82 1.46
N SER A 69 16.50 9.12 2.60
CA SER A 69 15.90 9.99 3.64
C SER A 69 15.58 11.39 3.10
N LYS A 70 16.41 11.92 2.20
CA LYS A 70 16.18 13.24 1.60
C LYS A 70 15.01 13.19 0.61
N ALA A 71 14.92 12.14 -0.21
CA ALA A 71 13.79 11.95 -1.11
C ALA A 71 12.46 11.82 -0.33
N VAL A 72 12.47 11.06 0.79
CA VAL A 72 11.33 10.97 1.71
C VAL A 72 10.98 12.35 2.28
N SER A 73 11.96 13.10 2.81
CA SER A 73 11.72 14.43 3.38
C SER A 73 11.16 15.43 2.36
N LEU A 74 11.61 15.38 1.11
CA LEU A 74 11.09 16.24 0.03
C LEU A 74 9.61 15.93 -0.27
N ILE A 75 9.25 14.65 -0.33
CA ILE A 75 7.87 14.21 -0.56
C ILE A 75 6.97 14.59 0.63
N GLN A 76 7.47 14.47 1.86
CA GLN A 76 6.76 14.92 3.04
C GLN A 76 6.56 16.44 3.08
N ALA A 77 7.61 17.20 2.72
CA ALA A 77 7.54 18.66 2.61
C ALA A 77 6.54 19.12 1.53
N ALA A 78 6.32 18.30 0.49
CA ALA A 78 5.30 18.52 -0.53
C ALA A 78 3.86 18.26 -0.05
N GLY A 79 3.67 17.84 1.20
CA GLY A 79 2.36 17.71 1.84
C GLY A 79 1.89 16.27 2.07
N VAL A 80 2.72 15.26 1.77
CA VAL A 80 2.39 13.85 2.03
C VAL A 80 2.69 13.49 3.49
N LYS A 81 1.64 13.30 4.29
CA LYS A 81 1.77 12.96 5.72
C LYS A 81 1.43 11.50 6.02
N SER A 82 0.65 10.86 5.16
CA SER A 82 0.33 9.44 5.28
C SER A 82 1.60 8.59 5.21
N PRO A 83 1.67 7.45 5.93
CA PRO A 83 2.77 6.51 5.78
C PRO A 83 2.90 6.01 4.34
N PHE A 84 4.11 6.05 3.79
CA PHE A 84 4.40 5.55 2.45
C PHE A 84 5.73 4.82 2.39
N GLY A 85 5.82 3.87 1.47
CA GLY A 85 7.08 3.32 0.97
C GLY A 85 7.53 4.06 -0.27
N LEU A 86 8.84 4.25 -0.41
CA LEU A 86 9.47 4.83 -1.59
C LEU A 86 10.51 3.85 -2.14
N THR A 87 10.44 3.54 -3.42
CA THR A 87 11.51 2.85 -4.14
C THR A 87 11.84 3.60 -5.42
N TYR A 88 13.07 3.48 -5.90
CA TYR A 88 13.50 4.16 -7.13
C TYR A 88 14.52 3.31 -7.88
N SER A 89 14.51 3.46 -9.19
CA SER A 89 15.45 2.88 -10.14
C SER A 89 15.96 4.00 -11.07
N PRO A 90 16.93 3.75 -11.96
CA PRO A 90 17.32 4.74 -12.95
C PRO A 90 16.17 5.24 -13.85
N GLU A 91 15.06 4.49 -13.94
CA GLU A 91 13.92 4.79 -14.81
C GLU A 91 12.85 5.67 -14.13
N GLY A 92 12.83 5.72 -12.80
CA GLY A 92 11.70 6.31 -12.09
C GLY A 92 11.64 6.02 -10.60
N LEU A 93 10.55 6.48 -9.99
CA LEU A 93 10.20 6.17 -8.61
C LEU A 93 8.84 5.49 -8.52
N ILE A 94 8.67 4.76 -7.43
CA ILE A 94 7.41 4.15 -7.01
C ILE A 94 7.12 4.60 -5.59
N LEU A 95 5.94 5.19 -5.40
CA LEU A 95 5.40 5.52 -4.09
C LEU A 95 4.26 4.54 -3.76
N THR A 96 4.30 3.94 -2.57
CA THR A 96 3.26 3.00 -2.13
C THR A 96 2.66 3.45 -0.82
N PHE A 97 1.37 3.79 -0.81
CA PHE A 97 0.61 4.06 0.40
C PHE A 97 -0.05 2.79 0.88
N ASN A 98 0.13 2.50 2.17
CA ASN A 98 -0.54 1.41 2.85
C ASN A 98 -1.36 1.98 4.01
N PRO A 99 -2.43 1.29 4.42
CA PRO A 99 -3.23 1.69 5.56
C PRO A 99 -2.36 1.75 6.82
N ALA A 100 -2.50 2.84 7.58
CA ALA A 100 -1.88 2.95 8.90
C ALA A 100 -2.51 1.96 9.89
N ASP A 101 -3.82 1.74 9.78
CA ASP A 101 -4.55 0.71 10.50
C ASP A 101 -4.68 -0.55 9.64
N GLN A 102 -4.06 -1.65 10.08
CA GLN A 102 -4.07 -2.94 9.38
C GLN A 102 -5.47 -3.55 9.21
N SER A 103 -6.48 -3.07 9.96
CA SER A 103 -7.88 -3.48 9.74
C SER A 103 -8.46 -2.86 8.46
N ALA A 104 -7.91 -1.75 7.97
CA ALA A 104 -8.28 -1.19 6.67
C ALA A 104 -7.58 -1.98 5.56
N CYS A 105 -8.30 -2.24 4.47
CA CYS A 105 -7.78 -3.01 3.34
C CYS A 105 -7.71 -2.13 2.10
N PHE A 106 -6.53 -1.55 1.84
CA PHE A 106 -6.24 -0.85 0.58
C PHE A 106 -4.74 -0.80 0.28
N SER A 107 -4.39 -0.42 -0.96
CA SER A 107 -3.04 0.02 -1.30
C SER A 107 -3.09 0.98 -2.49
N ILE A 108 -2.31 2.06 -2.45
CA ILE A 108 -2.15 2.98 -3.59
C ILE A 108 -0.71 2.88 -4.08
N ARG A 109 -0.53 2.54 -5.35
CA ARG A 109 0.78 2.47 -5.98
C ARG A 109 0.87 3.49 -7.11
N MET A 110 1.72 4.48 -6.94
CA MET A 110 2.02 5.50 -7.94
C MET A 110 3.40 5.23 -8.53
N SER A 111 3.51 5.27 -9.86
CA SER A 111 4.77 5.12 -10.59
C SER A 111 4.99 6.33 -11.48
N LEU A 112 6.16 6.96 -11.37
CA LEU A 112 6.55 8.12 -12.19
C LEU A 112 7.92 7.86 -12.83
N CYS A 113 8.00 8.04 -14.15
CA CYS A 113 9.24 7.97 -14.90
C CYS A 113 9.86 9.37 -15.09
N TRP A 114 11.14 9.41 -15.48
CA TRP A 114 11.88 10.66 -15.72
C TRP A 114 12.96 10.54 -16.80
#